data_AF-H5Y5S5-F1
#
_entry.id   AF-H5Y5S5-F1
#
_cell.length_a   1.000
_cell.length_b   1.000
_cell.length_c   1.000
_cell.angle_alpha   90.00
_cell.angle_beta   90.00
_cell.angle_gamma   90.00
#
_symmetry.space_group_name_H-M   'P 1'
#
loop_
_entity.id
_entity.type
_entity.pdbx_description
1 polymer ?
#
loop_
_entity_poly.entity_id
_entity_poly.type
_entity_poly.pdbx_seq_one_letter_code
_entity_poly.pdbx_strand_id
1 'polypeptide(L)'
;MKTKQKILSLFMMLILGLTFFVAPAPAKAATDMLTLADSEHFTILGEVNDEVADIQVLGLDGTTWMTEEISDPENIEWTTSDASVVKFLDGSTPVATIDETDTVKIRLLAEGRAYVTAHYDSMEVSAYVVVETKGLPTASVSDISVYVDAPGTVNDFYVINETVNLSDLDWLLDQSQTLQLNCSALHALAMAGNEYYSDPDWAENNLTVFNGGGYVAGIGTDFASGLEGWVYTIVDVNNNIIEPDYPAASYELQPGDSVVWEYKSLY
;
A
#
# COMPACT_ATOMS: atom_id res chain seq x y z
N MET A 1 -16.86 -73.59 -0.17
CA MET A 1 -17.47 -72.25 -0.43
C MET A 1 -17.08 -71.17 0.57
N LYS A 2 -16.88 -71.46 1.86
CA LYS A 2 -16.66 -70.42 2.90
C LYS A 2 -15.28 -69.72 2.88
N THR A 3 -14.26 -70.29 2.26
CA THR A 3 -12.90 -69.71 2.23
C THR A 3 -12.71 -68.66 1.13
N LYS A 4 -13.41 -68.82 -0.02
CA LYS A 4 -13.35 -67.87 -1.14
C LYS A 4 -14.04 -66.54 -0.84
N GLN A 5 -15.10 -66.55 -0.02
CA GLN A 5 -15.79 -65.33 0.44
C GLN A 5 -14.96 -64.51 1.44
N LYS A 6 -14.12 -65.16 2.25
CA LYS A 6 -13.27 -64.46 3.24
C LYS A 6 -12.11 -63.72 2.57
N ILE A 7 -11.53 -64.29 1.51
CA ILE A 7 -10.44 -63.65 0.74
C ILE A 7 -10.97 -62.46 -0.07
N LEU A 8 -12.17 -62.57 -0.67
CA LEU A 8 -12.78 -61.47 -1.41
C LEU A 8 -13.08 -60.28 -0.51
N SER A 9 -13.60 -60.51 0.70
CA SER A 9 -13.87 -59.46 1.69
C SER A 9 -12.60 -58.74 2.15
N LEU A 10 -11.49 -59.47 2.32
CA LEU A 10 -10.20 -58.90 2.69
C LEU A 10 -9.62 -58.02 1.59
N PHE A 11 -9.71 -58.43 0.32
CA PHE A 11 -9.29 -57.62 -0.83
C PHE A 11 -10.16 -56.38 -1.03
N MET A 12 -11.46 -56.48 -0.79
CA MET A 12 -12.39 -55.36 -0.92
C MET A 12 -12.17 -54.31 0.18
N MET A 13 -11.82 -54.72 1.41
CA MET A 13 -11.42 -53.77 2.47
C MET A 13 -10.04 -53.14 2.21
N LEU A 14 -9.09 -53.88 1.63
CA LEU A 14 -7.76 -53.34 1.30
C LEU A 14 -7.85 -52.27 0.19
N ILE A 15 -8.69 -52.49 -0.83
CA ILE A 15 -8.93 -51.53 -1.91
C ILE A 15 -9.71 -50.31 -1.40
N LEU A 16 -10.71 -50.50 -0.54
CA LEU A 16 -11.43 -49.38 0.10
C LEU A 16 -10.49 -48.56 1.01
N GLY A 17 -9.54 -49.22 1.70
CA GLY A 17 -8.54 -48.55 2.52
C GLY A 17 -7.52 -47.75 1.71
N LEU A 18 -7.16 -48.20 0.51
CA LEU A 18 -6.24 -47.49 -0.39
C LEU A 18 -6.91 -46.29 -1.10
N THR A 19 -8.23 -46.25 -1.23
CA THR A 19 -8.95 -45.09 -1.81
C THR A 19 -9.11 -43.91 -0.85
N PHE A 20 -8.96 -44.12 0.46
CA PHE A 20 -9.01 -43.04 1.46
C PHE A 20 -7.63 -42.44 1.80
N PHE A 21 -6.55 -42.94 1.17
CA PHE A 21 -5.20 -42.39 1.28
C PHE A 21 -4.68 -41.77 -0.02
N VAL A 22 -5.58 -41.43 -0.96
CA VAL A 22 -5.33 -40.27 -1.80
C VAL A 22 -5.81 -39.07 -0.99
N ALA A 23 -5.06 -38.75 0.08
CA ALA A 23 -5.04 -37.36 0.49
C ALA A 23 -4.63 -36.61 -0.78
N PRO A 24 -5.35 -35.56 -1.22
CA PRO A 24 -4.71 -34.63 -2.11
C PRO A 24 -3.40 -34.28 -1.40
N ALA A 25 -2.25 -34.64 -2.01
CA ALA A 25 -1.03 -33.93 -1.69
C ALA A 25 -1.47 -32.47 -1.74
N PRO A 26 -1.26 -31.66 -0.68
CA PRO A 26 -1.62 -30.25 -0.75
C PRO A 26 -1.04 -29.77 -2.07
N ALA A 27 -1.93 -29.46 -3.02
CA ALA A 27 -1.48 -28.87 -4.25
C ALA A 27 -0.77 -27.63 -3.76
N LYS A 28 0.53 -27.52 -4.05
CA LYS A 28 1.28 -26.31 -3.78
C LYS A 28 0.39 -25.20 -4.33
N ALA A 29 -0.15 -24.37 -3.44
CA ALA A 29 -1.15 -23.40 -3.86
C ALA A 29 -0.47 -22.59 -4.96
N ALA A 30 -1.08 -22.58 -6.14
CA ALA A 30 -0.48 -21.89 -7.28
C ALA A 30 -0.73 -20.41 -7.01
N THR A 31 0.20 -19.77 -6.30
CA THR A 31 0.17 -18.34 -6.07
C THR A 31 0.47 -17.64 -7.39
N ASP A 32 -0.45 -16.77 -7.84
CA ASP A 32 -0.28 -16.02 -9.08
C ASP A 32 0.37 -14.65 -8.84
N MET A 33 0.21 -14.09 -7.64
CA MET A 33 0.72 -12.77 -7.25
C MET A 33 1.08 -12.72 -5.76
N LEU A 34 1.91 -11.75 -5.35
CA LEU A 34 2.22 -11.47 -3.95
C LEU A 34 1.42 -10.26 -3.44
N THR A 35 1.13 -10.25 -2.14
CA THR A 35 0.58 -9.11 -1.41
C THR A 35 1.17 -9.03 0.00
N LEU A 36 1.00 -7.89 0.65
CA LEU A 36 1.18 -7.80 2.10
C LEU A 36 -0.12 -8.21 2.80
N ALA A 37 0.00 -8.79 3.99
CA ALA A 37 -1.14 -9.31 4.75
C ALA A 37 -2.15 -8.21 5.14
N ASP A 38 -1.63 -7.02 5.46
CA ASP A 38 -2.44 -5.87 5.84
C ASP A 38 -2.17 -4.71 4.90
N SER A 39 -3.24 -4.02 4.49
CA SER A 39 -3.13 -2.90 3.56
C SER A 39 -2.38 -1.70 4.15
N GLU A 40 -2.28 -1.61 5.48
CA GLU A 40 -1.48 -0.59 6.14
C GLU A 40 0.03 -0.78 5.89
N HIS A 41 0.48 -2.01 5.57
CA HIS A 41 1.89 -2.28 5.29
C HIS A 41 2.32 -1.88 3.88
N PHE A 42 1.41 -1.55 2.96
CA PHE A 42 1.81 -0.98 1.65
C PHE A 42 2.52 0.37 1.83
N THR A 43 2.20 1.10 2.88
CA THR A 43 2.82 2.38 3.19
C THR A 43 3.01 2.56 4.68
N ILE A 44 4.28 2.61 5.06
CA ILE A 44 4.71 2.67 6.44
C ILE A 44 5.25 4.06 6.70
N LEU A 45 4.60 4.78 7.61
CA LEU A 45 5.03 6.07 8.10
C LEU A 45 5.40 5.94 9.58
N GLY A 46 6.54 6.48 9.98
CA GLY A 46 6.95 6.46 11.38
C GLY A 46 8.09 7.42 11.70
N GLU A 47 8.48 7.47 12.98
CA GLU A 47 9.58 8.30 13.46
C GLU A 47 10.90 7.52 13.55
N VAL A 48 12.00 8.26 13.66
CA VAL A 48 13.34 7.67 13.81
C VAL A 48 13.45 6.89 15.12
N ASN A 49 13.98 5.66 15.03
CA ASN A 49 14.09 4.64 16.09
C ASN A 49 12.80 3.88 16.43
N ASP A 50 11.71 4.10 15.70
CA ASP A 50 10.52 3.26 15.84
C ASP A 50 10.75 1.85 15.30
N GLU A 51 9.99 0.90 15.84
CA GLU A 51 9.88 -0.46 15.34
C GLU A 51 8.47 -0.67 14.84
N VAL A 52 8.34 -1.11 13.60
CA VAL A 52 7.04 -1.46 13.02
C VAL A 52 6.74 -2.91 13.38
N ALA A 53 5.46 -3.22 13.56
CA ALA A 53 5.00 -4.58 13.84
C ALA A 53 5.34 -5.56 12.70
N ASP A 54 5.06 -6.84 12.92
CA ASP A 54 5.39 -7.91 11.98
C ASP A 54 4.68 -7.71 10.63
N ILE A 55 5.47 -7.54 9.57
CA ILE A 55 5.01 -7.42 8.19
C ILE A 55 5.09 -8.81 7.56
N GLN A 56 3.94 -9.35 7.14
CA GLN A 56 3.85 -10.65 6.49
C GLN A 56 3.55 -10.49 4.99
N VAL A 57 4.25 -11.25 4.15
CA VAL A 57 3.91 -11.44 2.73
C VAL A 57 3.01 -12.67 2.58
N LEU A 58 1.97 -12.53 1.76
CA LEU A 58 1.03 -13.59 1.40
C LEU A 58 0.95 -13.74 -0.11
N GLY A 59 0.49 -14.90 -0.56
CA GLY A 59 0.06 -15.09 -1.94
C GLY A 59 -1.35 -14.58 -2.19
N LEU A 60 -1.66 -14.28 -3.45
CA LEU A 60 -3.01 -14.09 -3.95
C LEU A 60 -3.32 -15.11 -5.04
N ASP A 61 -4.48 -15.77 -4.92
CA ASP A 61 -5.06 -16.55 -6.00
C ASP A 61 -5.55 -15.58 -7.10
N GLY A 62 -4.97 -15.65 -8.30
CA GLY A 62 -5.28 -14.73 -9.40
C GLY A 62 -6.68 -14.92 -9.97
N THR A 63 -7.42 -15.95 -9.53
CA THR A 63 -8.82 -16.17 -9.92
C THR A 63 -9.82 -15.60 -8.92
N THR A 64 -9.54 -15.68 -7.61
CA THR A 64 -10.47 -15.27 -6.56
C THR A 64 -10.02 -14.05 -5.76
N TRP A 65 -8.76 -13.63 -5.92
CA TRP A 65 -8.09 -12.58 -5.13
C TRP A 65 -8.11 -12.84 -3.63
N MET A 66 -8.27 -14.11 -3.23
CA MET A 66 -8.17 -14.52 -1.84
C MET A 66 -6.70 -14.66 -1.46
N THR A 67 -6.38 -14.24 -0.24
CA THR A 67 -5.05 -14.40 0.35
C THR A 67 -4.78 -15.87 0.67
N GLU A 68 -3.58 -16.34 0.34
CA GLU A 68 -3.10 -17.69 0.62
C GLU A 68 -1.75 -17.63 1.35
N GLU A 69 -1.57 -18.51 2.35
CA GLU A 69 -0.27 -18.68 3.01
C GLU A 69 0.76 -19.27 2.03
N ILE A 70 1.98 -18.73 2.06
CA ILE A 70 3.08 -19.26 1.24
C ILE A 70 3.59 -20.54 1.90
N SER A 71 3.52 -21.66 1.16
CA SER A 71 3.80 -23.00 1.71
C SER A 71 5.28 -23.30 1.99
N ASP A 72 6.17 -22.49 1.41
CA ASP A 72 7.62 -22.65 1.42
C ASP A 72 8.30 -21.28 1.64
N PRO A 73 8.11 -20.68 2.84
CA PRO A 73 8.66 -19.37 3.19
C PRO A 73 10.19 -19.34 3.16
N GLU A 74 10.86 -20.50 3.16
CA GLU A 74 12.31 -20.61 2.99
C GLU A 74 12.82 -20.01 1.66
N ASN A 75 11.95 -19.83 0.67
CA ASN A 75 12.30 -19.25 -0.63
C ASN A 75 12.04 -17.75 -0.74
N ILE A 76 11.73 -17.08 0.39
CA ILE A 76 11.49 -15.64 0.44
C ILE A 76 12.76 -14.92 0.89
N GLU A 77 13.12 -13.86 0.17
CA GLU A 77 14.20 -12.94 0.52
C GLU A 77 13.63 -11.53 0.71
N TRP A 78 13.93 -10.92 1.86
CA TRP A 78 13.58 -9.53 2.13
C TRP A 78 14.79 -8.62 1.97
N THR A 79 14.61 -7.55 1.20
CA THR A 79 15.65 -6.54 0.93
C THR A 79 15.14 -5.15 1.21
N THR A 80 16.05 -4.22 1.51
CA THR A 80 15.73 -2.79 1.54
C THR A 80 16.55 -2.03 0.52
N SER A 81 15.92 -1.03 -0.11
CA SER A 81 16.60 -0.12 -1.03
C SER A 81 17.59 0.81 -0.31
N ASP A 82 17.39 1.09 0.98
CA ASP A 82 18.26 1.97 1.77
C ASP A 82 18.37 1.51 3.24
N ALA A 83 19.44 0.77 3.51
CA ALA A 83 19.76 0.26 4.85
C ALA A 83 20.17 1.34 5.87
N SER A 84 20.29 2.61 5.45
CA SER A 84 20.51 3.73 6.36
C SER A 84 19.19 4.31 6.90
N VAL A 85 18.09 4.13 6.16
CA VAL A 85 16.73 4.58 6.54
C VAL A 85 16.00 3.48 7.30
N VAL A 86 16.03 2.24 6.80
CA VAL A 86 15.31 1.11 7.40
C VAL A 86 16.18 -0.14 7.42
N LYS A 87 16.03 -0.97 8.45
CA LYS A 87 16.62 -2.30 8.52
C LYS A 87 15.60 -3.30 9.03
N PHE A 88 15.84 -4.57 8.74
CA PHE A 88 15.09 -5.66 9.36
C PHE A 88 15.69 -6.04 10.71
N LEU A 89 14.88 -6.65 11.57
CA LEU A 89 15.32 -7.18 12.87
C LEU A 89 15.34 -8.72 12.82
N ASP A 90 16.54 -9.30 12.81
CA ASP A 90 16.74 -10.72 13.11
C ASP A 90 16.91 -10.86 14.63
N GLY A 91 15.81 -11.17 15.29
CA GLY A 91 15.67 -11.10 16.75
C GLY A 91 15.86 -9.68 17.27
N SER A 92 17.07 -9.36 17.73
CA SER A 92 17.44 -8.01 18.21
C SER A 92 18.51 -7.32 17.35
N THR A 93 18.98 -8.00 16.31
CA THR A 93 20.09 -7.54 15.47
C THR A 93 19.55 -6.88 14.20
N PRO A 94 19.87 -5.60 13.94
CA PRO A 94 19.50 -4.95 12.70
C PRO A 94 20.32 -5.47 11.52
N VAL A 95 19.65 -5.96 10.48
CA VAL A 95 20.25 -6.51 9.25
C VAL A 95 19.64 -5.85 8.02
N ALA A 96 20.39 -5.83 6.91
CA ALA A 96 19.94 -5.22 5.66
C ALA A 96 19.09 -6.18 4.79
N THR A 97 19.19 -7.47 5.06
CA THR A 97 18.42 -8.52 4.40
C THR A 97 18.01 -9.58 5.43
N ILE A 98 16.86 -10.21 5.23
CA ILE A 98 16.43 -11.42 5.95
C ILE A 98 15.94 -12.42 4.91
N ASP A 99 16.43 -13.64 5.00
CA ASP A 99 16.03 -14.74 4.13
C ASP A 99 15.22 -15.77 4.90
N GLU A 100 14.62 -16.68 4.16
CA GLU A 100 13.95 -17.89 4.66
C GLU A 100 12.74 -17.63 5.57
N THR A 101 12.04 -16.50 5.38
CA THR A 101 10.83 -16.16 6.14
C THR A 101 9.83 -15.31 5.36
N ASP A 102 8.54 -15.54 5.59
CA ASP A 102 7.43 -14.72 5.07
C ASP A 102 7.12 -13.50 5.95
N THR A 103 7.74 -13.39 7.12
CA THR A 103 7.41 -12.37 8.11
C THR A 103 8.67 -11.66 8.59
N VAL A 104 8.67 -10.33 8.53
CA VAL A 104 9.79 -9.51 9.01
C VAL A 104 9.32 -8.41 9.94
N LYS A 105 10.18 -8.05 10.89
CA LYS A 105 10.04 -6.84 11.69
C LYS A 105 11.05 -5.82 11.20
N ILE A 106 10.65 -4.55 11.08
CA ILE A 106 11.56 -3.49 10.64
C ILE A 106 11.82 -2.46 11.74
N ARG A 107 13.02 -1.88 11.69
CA ARG A 107 13.47 -0.76 12.50
C ARG A 107 13.75 0.43 11.59
N LEU A 108 13.16 1.57 11.94
CA LEU A 108 13.37 2.86 11.28
C LEU A 108 14.59 3.54 11.93
N LEU A 109 15.57 3.95 11.13
CA LEU A 109 16.90 4.34 11.62
C LEU A 109 17.25 5.81 11.41
N ALA A 110 16.81 6.38 10.29
CA ALA A 110 17.11 7.76 9.93
C ALA A 110 15.98 8.31 9.07
N GLU A 111 15.83 9.64 9.10
CA GLU A 111 14.92 10.34 8.20
C GLU A 111 15.26 10.02 6.75
N GLY A 112 14.24 9.75 5.95
CA GLY A 112 14.41 9.37 4.56
C GLY A 112 13.29 8.47 4.08
N ARG A 113 13.51 7.90 2.90
CA ARG A 113 12.55 7.04 2.22
C ARG A 113 13.25 5.79 1.72
N ALA A 114 12.57 4.66 1.81
CA ALA A 114 13.09 3.39 1.35
C ALA A 114 11.94 2.48 0.90
N TYR A 115 12.27 1.48 0.10
CA TYR A 115 11.40 0.33 -0.12
C TYR A 115 11.90 -0.85 0.70
N VAL A 116 10.95 -1.62 1.19
CA VAL A 116 11.17 -2.93 1.78
C VAL A 116 10.47 -3.94 0.89
N THR A 117 11.23 -4.83 0.28
CA THR A 117 10.76 -5.70 -0.81
C THR A 117 10.94 -7.16 -0.44
N ALA A 118 9.86 -7.93 -0.51
CA ALA A 118 9.88 -9.40 -0.47
C ALA A 118 10.00 -9.94 -1.88
N HIS A 119 10.97 -10.82 -2.10
CA HIS A 119 11.22 -11.54 -3.34
C HIS A 119 10.80 -13.00 -3.16
N TYR A 120 9.99 -13.53 -4.08
CA TYR A 120 9.60 -14.94 -4.09
C TYR A 120 9.48 -15.43 -5.54
N ASP A 121 10.38 -16.35 -5.93
CA ASP A 121 10.57 -16.81 -7.31
C ASP A 121 10.83 -15.66 -8.31
N SER A 122 9.88 -15.36 -9.19
CA SER A 122 9.95 -14.25 -10.16
C SER A 122 9.04 -13.07 -9.80
N MET A 123 8.45 -13.10 -8.59
CA MET A 123 7.53 -12.09 -8.10
C MET A 123 8.19 -11.26 -6.99
N GLU A 124 7.74 -10.01 -6.87
CA GLU A 124 8.13 -9.12 -5.78
C GLU A 124 6.91 -8.32 -5.28
N VAL A 125 6.92 -7.98 -4.00
CA VAL A 125 5.99 -7.01 -3.41
C VAL A 125 6.77 -6.07 -2.50
N SER A 126 6.45 -4.78 -2.57
CA SER A 126 7.16 -3.75 -1.81
C SER A 126 6.23 -2.95 -0.91
N ALA A 127 6.73 -2.65 0.28
CA ALA A 127 6.22 -1.60 1.16
C ALA A 127 7.02 -0.32 0.94
N TYR A 128 6.34 0.82 0.77
CA TYR A 128 7.00 2.13 0.78
C TYR A 128 7.13 2.62 2.22
N VAL A 129 8.36 2.92 2.64
CA VAL A 129 8.68 3.37 4.00
C VAL A 129 9.09 4.83 3.97
N VAL A 130 8.41 5.65 4.75
CA VAL A 130 8.76 7.04 4.99
C VAL A 130 9.07 7.23 6.47
N VAL A 131 10.25 7.76 6.76
CA VAL A 131 10.66 8.11 8.10
C VAL A 131 10.73 9.63 8.18
N GLU A 132 9.81 10.24 8.93
CA GLU A 132 9.80 11.68 9.17
C GLU A 132 10.29 11.94 10.60
N THR A 133 11.21 12.90 10.75
CA THR A 133 11.63 13.37 12.08
C THR A 133 11.25 14.84 12.21
N LYS A 134 11.02 15.30 13.45
CA LYS A 134 10.69 16.69 13.82
C LYS A 134 11.79 17.73 13.50
N GLY A 135 12.69 17.39 12.56
CA GLY A 135 13.83 18.15 12.07
C GLY A 135 13.41 19.34 11.22
N LEU A 136 13.90 19.48 9.98
CA LEU A 136 13.63 20.64 9.11
C LEU A 136 12.39 20.37 8.23
N PRO A 137 11.16 20.62 8.71
CA PRO A 137 9.95 20.22 8.01
C PRO A 137 9.64 21.21 6.89
N THR A 138 9.18 20.74 5.74
CA THR A 138 8.60 21.63 4.72
C THR A 138 7.11 21.78 5.00
N ALA A 139 6.78 22.50 6.08
CA ALA A 139 5.41 22.67 6.54
C ALA A 139 4.51 23.48 5.59
N SER A 140 5.12 24.13 4.60
CA SER A 140 4.40 24.82 3.52
C SER A 140 5.13 24.68 2.19
N VAL A 141 4.39 24.46 1.10
CA VAL A 141 4.91 24.46 -0.27
C VAL A 141 4.04 25.36 -1.15
N SER A 142 4.68 26.15 -2.01
CA SER A 142 4.03 27.11 -2.90
C SER A 142 4.13 26.69 -4.36
N ASP A 143 3.41 27.42 -5.21
CA ASP A 143 3.38 27.20 -6.66
C ASP A 143 2.80 25.83 -7.04
N ILE A 144 1.91 25.29 -6.20
CA ILE A 144 1.24 24.03 -6.47
C ILE A 144 0.03 24.29 -7.36
N SER A 145 -0.17 23.45 -8.37
CA SER A 145 -1.40 23.44 -9.14
C SER A 145 -2.16 22.16 -8.89
N VAL A 146 -3.48 22.23 -8.76
CA VAL A 146 -4.34 21.05 -8.55
C VAL A 146 -5.43 21.05 -9.60
N TYR A 147 -5.61 19.92 -10.26
CA TYR A 147 -6.64 19.68 -11.26
C TYR A 147 -7.47 18.47 -10.83
N VAL A 148 -8.79 18.58 -10.84
CA VAL A 148 -9.70 17.49 -10.47
C VAL A 148 -10.72 17.29 -11.57
N ASP A 149 -10.84 16.05 -12.03
CA ASP A 149 -11.72 15.65 -13.13
C ASP A 149 -12.54 14.39 -12.78
N ALA A 150 -13.83 14.57 -12.50
CA ALA A 150 -14.77 13.48 -12.21
C ALA A 150 -15.37 12.90 -13.52
N PRO A 151 -16.10 11.76 -13.46
CA PRO A 151 -16.56 11.10 -14.67
C PRO A 151 -17.66 11.89 -15.37
N GLY A 152 -17.44 12.19 -16.65
CA GLY A 152 -18.43 12.85 -17.52
C GLY A 152 -18.44 14.39 -17.44
N THR A 153 -17.57 14.96 -16.61
CA THR A 153 -17.22 16.38 -16.55
C THR A 153 -15.82 16.57 -17.13
N VAL A 154 -15.44 17.82 -17.39
CA VAL A 154 -14.06 18.19 -17.76
C VAL A 154 -13.69 19.35 -16.85
N ASN A 155 -12.69 19.16 -15.98
CA ASN A 155 -12.22 20.10 -14.95
C ASN A 155 -13.33 20.51 -13.95
N ASP A 156 -13.77 19.60 -13.07
CA ASP A 156 -14.73 19.96 -12.02
C ASP A 156 -14.25 21.12 -11.17
N PHE A 157 -12.98 21.08 -10.79
CA PHE A 157 -12.29 22.27 -10.30
C PHE A 157 -10.79 22.22 -10.54
N TYR A 158 -10.21 23.41 -10.53
CA TYR A 158 -8.76 23.58 -10.54
C TYR A 158 -8.37 24.81 -9.74
N VAL A 159 -7.19 24.74 -9.13
CA VAL A 159 -6.53 25.87 -8.46
C VAL A 159 -5.08 25.90 -8.94
N ILE A 160 -4.57 27.10 -9.20
CA ILE A 160 -3.20 27.32 -9.68
C ILE A 160 -2.47 28.26 -8.73
N ASN A 161 -1.16 28.06 -8.60
CA ASN A 161 -0.29 28.81 -7.69
C ASN A 161 -0.77 28.77 -6.23
N GLU A 162 -1.27 27.61 -5.81
CA GLU A 162 -1.71 27.36 -4.45
C GLU A 162 -0.53 27.28 -3.48
N THR A 163 -0.75 27.74 -2.25
CA THR A 163 0.18 27.52 -1.14
C THR A 163 -0.44 26.53 -0.18
N VAL A 164 0.11 25.32 -0.16
CA VAL A 164 -0.31 24.29 0.77
C VAL A 164 0.40 24.54 2.10
N ASN A 165 -0.37 24.59 3.19
CA ASN A 165 0.15 24.79 4.54
C ASN A 165 -0.43 23.73 5.47
N LEU A 166 0.43 22.92 6.09
CA LEU A 166 0.01 21.82 6.95
C LEU A 166 -0.85 22.28 8.14
N SER A 167 -0.54 23.46 8.71
CA SER A 167 -1.27 23.98 9.88
C SER A 167 -2.73 24.32 9.59
N ASP A 168 -3.08 24.46 8.32
CA ASP A 168 -4.44 24.78 7.89
C ASP A 168 -5.26 23.50 7.66
N LEU A 169 -4.63 22.33 7.82
CA LEU A 169 -5.18 20.99 7.58
C LEU A 169 -4.94 20.03 8.76
N ASP A 170 -5.03 20.54 9.99
CA ASP A 170 -4.78 19.76 11.22
C ASP A 170 -5.58 18.43 11.28
N TRP A 171 -6.76 18.35 10.67
CA TRP A 171 -7.57 17.12 10.63
C TRP A 171 -6.93 15.97 9.84
N LEU A 172 -6.09 16.29 8.84
CA LEU A 172 -5.30 15.30 8.10
C LEU A 172 -4.06 14.88 8.88
N LEU A 173 -3.50 15.76 9.70
CA LEU A 173 -2.36 15.46 10.56
C LEU A 173 -2.73 14.42 11.64
N ASP A 174 -3.98 14.34 12.07
CA ASP A 174 -4.39 13.27 12.99
C ASP A 174 -4.47 11.88 12.32
N GLN A 175 -4.21 11.75 11.01
CA GLN A 175 -4.19 10.47 10.28
C GLN A 175 -2.79 9.84 10.28
N SER A 176 -2.66 8.67 10.90
CA SER A 176 -1.37 8.00 11.14
C SER A 176 -0.55 7.58 9.90
N GLN A 177 -1.12 7.69 8.69
CA GLN A 177 -0.45 7.36 7.42
C GLN A 177 -0.31 8.56 6.47
N THR A 178 -0.73 9.75 6.90
CA THR A 178 -0.50 11.00 6.18
C THR A 178 0.82 11.62 6.65
N LEU A 179 1.63 12.16 5.73
CA LEU A 179 2.82 12.94 6.11
C LEU A 179 2.44 14.03 7.11
N GLN A 180 3.19 14.10 8.21
CA GLN A 180 2.90 14.99 9.32
C GLN A 180 3.74 16.26 9.28
N LEU A 181 4.86 16.18 8.57
CA LEU A 181 5.90 17.19 8.60
C LEU A 181 6.17 17.83 7.24
N ASN A 182 5.69 17.19 6.16
CA ASN A 182 5.82 17.71 4.80
C ASN A 182 4.47 17.72 4.07
N CYS A 183 4.27 18.73 3.21
CA CYS A 183 3.09 18.82 2.36
C CYS A 183 3.05 17.67 1.37
N SER A 184 1.86 17.09 1.20
CA SER A 184 1.64 15.94 0.32
C SER A 184 0.59 16.20 -0.75
N ALA A 185 0.51 15.33 -1.76
CA ALA A 185 -0.49 15.43 -2.80
C ALA A 185 -1.94 15.44 -2.25
N LEU A 186 -2.18 14.73 -1.13
CA LEU A 186 -3.46 14.80 -0.43
C LEU A 186 -3.69 16.16 0.25
N HIS A 187 -2.67 16.76 0.86
CA HIS A 187 -2.77 18.11 1.42
C HIS A 187 -3.08 19.15 0.33
N ALA A 188 -2.47 19.03 -0.85
CA ALA A 188 -2.78 19.90 -1.98
C ALA A 188 -4.24 19.77 -2.43
N LEU A 189 -4.77 18.54 -2.53
CA LEU A 189 -6.18 18.33 -2.85
C LEU A 189 -7.10 19.03 -1.82
N ALA A 190 -6.79 18.86 -0.54
CA ALA A 190 -7.59 19.46 0.53
C ALA A 190 -7.56 21.00 0.47
N MET A 191 -6.37 21.62 0.37
CA MET A 191 -6.29 23.09 0.25
C MET A 191 -6.95 23.62 -1.03
N ALA A 192 -6.75 22.97 -2.16
CA ALA A 192 -7.36 23.40 -3.41
C ALA A 192 -8.90 23.34 -3.36
N GLY A 193 -9.46 22.31 -2.72
CA GLY A 193 -10.90 22.25 -2.47
C GLY A 193 -11.39 23.41 -1.59
N ASN A 194 -10.70 23.65 -0.46
CA ASN A 194 -11.05 24.75 0.44
C ASN A 194 -11.01 26.13 -0.25
N GLU A 195 -9.97 26.38 -1.05
CA GLU A 195 -9.80 27.63 -1.80
C GLU A 195 -10.87 27.77 -2.90
N TYR A 196 -11.03 26.75 -3.76
CA TYR A 196 -11.95 26.81 -4.90
C TYR A 196 -13.40 27.05 -4.48
N TYR A 197 -13.84 26.39 -3.41
CA TYR A 197 -15.19 26.57 -2.86
C TYR A 197 -15.30 27.73 -1.87
N SER A 198 -14.17 28.39 -1.55
CA SER A 198 -14.09 29.46 -0.54
C SER A 198 -14.70 29.05 0.80
N ASP A 199 -14.44 27.81 1.21
CA ASP A 199 -14.96 27.17 2.42
C ASP A 199 -13.80 26.42 3.12
N PRO A 200 -13.32 26.91 4.28
CA PRO A 200 -12.15 26.36 4.96
C PRO A 200 -12.36 24.92 5.45
N ASP A 201 -13.61 24.48 5.59
CA ASP A 201 -13.94 23.14 6.08
C ASP A 201 -14.43 22.22 4.94
N TRP A 202 -14.34 22.67 3.68
CA TRP A 202 -14.87 21.91 2.55
C TRP A 202 -14.22 20.53 2.46
N ALA A 203 -12.90 20.46 2.53
CA ALA A 203 -12.16 19.21 2.37
C ALA A 203 -12.51 18.19 3.46
N GLU A 204 -12.59 18.63 4.73
CA GLU A 204 -12.98 17.76 5.85
C GLU A 204 -14.38 17.16 5.64
N ASN A 205 -15.30 17.94 5.05
CA ASN A 205 -16.68 17.51 4.83
C ASN A 205 -16.90 16.73 3.52
N ASN A 206 -16.00 16.84 2.54
CA ASN A 206 -16.21 16.35 1.18
C ASN A 206 -15.16 15.36 0.69
N LEU A 207 -14.03 15.19 1.39
CA LEU A 207 -13.07 14.14 1.10
C LEU A 207 -13.39 12.91 1.94
N THR A 208 -13.54 11.76 1.28
CA THR A 208 -13.62 10.47 1.95
C THR A 208 -12.31 9.73 1.73
N VAL A 209 -11.50 9.63 2.78
CA VAL A 209 -10.19 8.96 2.77
C VAL A 209 -10.20 7.68 3.60
N PHE A 210 -9.50 6.66 3.14
CA PHE A 210 -9.27 5.41 3.85
C PHE A 210 -7.79 5.20 4.12
N ASN A 211 -7.47 4.42 5.16
CA ASN A 211 -6.09 4.07 5.55
C ASN A 211 -5.20 5.33 5.62
N GLY A 212 -5.67 6.35 6.35
CA GLY A 212 -4.96 7.61 6.54
C GLY A 212 -4.51 8.29 5.25
N GLY A 213 -5.36 8.29 4.21
CA GLY A 213 -5.03 8.89 2.92
C GLY A 213 -4.29 7.97 1.94
N GLY A 214 -4.15 6.69 2.31
CA GLY A 214 -3.81 5.57 1.44
C GLY A 214 -4.67 5.52 0.16
N TYR A 215 -5.95 5.84 0.31
CA TYR A 215 -6.93 5.80 -0.76
C TYR A 215 -7.97 6.92 -0.60
N VAL A 216 -8.21 7.68 -1.68
CA VAL A 216 -9.30 8.66 -1.75
C VAL A 216 -10.50 7.98 -2.42
N ALA A 217 -11.52 7.69 -1.63
CA ALA A 217 -12.73 7.03 -2.13
C ALA A 217 -13.80 8.01 -2.61
N GLY A 218 -13.70 9.29 -2.26
CA GLY A 218 -14.68 10.27 -2.72
C GLY A 218 -14.18 11.70 -2.62
N ILE A 219 -14.62 12.50 -3.58
CA ILE A 219 -14.42 13.94 -3.66
C ILE A 219 -15.79 14.57 -3.94
N GLY A 220 -16.33 15.33 -3.00
CA GLY A 220 -17.67 15.90 -3.10
C GLY A 220 -18.74 14.82 -3.16
N THR A 221 -19.50 14.78 -4.27
CA THR A 221 -20.56 13.78 -4.48
C THR A 221 -20.12 12.56 -5.28
N ASP A 222 -18.88 12.53 -5.76
CA ASP A 222 -18.35 11.49 -6.63
C ASP A 222 -17.59 10.45 -5.81
N PHE A 223 -18.16 9.26 -5.70
CA PHE A 223 -17.67 8.16 -4.87
C PHE A 223 -17.26 6.96 -5.72
N ALA A 224 -16.16 6.33 -5.32
CA ALA A 224 -15.65 5.10 -5.90
C ALA A 224 -16.70 3.97 -5.84
N SER A 225 -16.91 3.30 -6.97
CA SER A 225 -17.92 2.26 -7.15
C SER A 225 -17.33 0.84 -7.15
N GLY A 226 -16.03 0.71 -6.86
CA GLY A 226 -15.27 -0.53 -6.81
C GLY A 226 -14.65 -0.96 -8.15
N LEU A 227 -15.24 -0.57 -9.29
CA LEU A 227 -14.65 -0.74 -10.62
C LEU A 227 -13.99 0.55 -11.15
N GLU A 228 -14.19 1.63 -10.43
CA GLU A 228 -13.72 2.97 -10.74
C GLU A 228 -13.32 3.64 -9.42
N GLY A 229 -12.38 4.58 -9.49
CA GLY A 229 -11.93 5.32 -8.33
C GLY A 229 -11.07 6.52 -8.71
N TRP A 230 -10.76 7.33 -7.69
CA TRP A 230 -9.87 8.47 -7.83
C TRP A 230 -8.42 8.01 -7.90
N VAL A 231 -7.73 8.42 -8.96
CA VAL A 231 -6.31 8.19 -9.17
C VAL A 231 -5.64 9.55 -9.23
N TYR A 232 -4.50 9.68 -8.55
CA TYR A 232 -3.69 10.88 -8.64
C TYR A 232 -2.45 10.64 -9.50
N THR A 233 -1.97 11.68 -10.15
CA THR A 233 -0.67 11.73 -10.82
C THR A 233 0.00 13.05 -10.48
N ILE A 234 1.33 13.06 -10.52
CA ILE A 234 2.12 14.28 -10.33
C ILE A 234 2.74 14.67 -11.67
N VAL A 235 2.65 15.94 -12.03
CA VAL A 235 3.42 16.52 -13.13
C VAL A 235 4.47 17.43 -12.49
N ASP A 236 5.72 17.03 -12.57
CA ASP A 236 6.83 17.79 -11.98
C ASP A 236 7.12 19.09 -12.76
N VAL A 237 8.00 19.92 -12.21
CA VAL A 237 8.44 21.19 -12.83
C VAL A 237 9.09 21.04 -14.22
N ASN A 238 9.45 19.83 -14.62
CA ASN A 238 10.03 19.51 -15.93
C ASN A 238 9.01 18.88 -16.88
N ASN A 239 7.71 18.86 -16.52
CA ASN A 239 6.61 18.20 -17.22
C ASN A 239 6.74 16.67 -17.32
N ASN A 240 7.45 16.03 -16.40
CA ASN A 240 7.44 14.58 -16.29
C ASN A 240 6.17 14.15 -15.54
N ILE A 241 5.44 13.20 -16.13
CA ILE A 241 4.32 12.54 -15.44
C ILE A 241 4.90 11.46 -14.55
N ILE A 242 4.67 11.58 -13.25
CA ILE A 242 5.02 10.62 -12.22
C ILE A 242 3.71 9.94 -11.81
N GLU A 243 3.55 8.71 -12.27
CA GLU A 243 2.54 7.82 -11.71
C GLU A 243 3.05 7.36 -10.33
N PRO A 244 2.27 7.54 -9.28
CA PRO A 244 2.76 7.29 -7.95
C PRO A 244 2.73 5.79 -7.61
N ASP A 245 3.88 5.26 -7.20
CA ASP A 245 4.01 3.90 -6.66
C ASP A 245 3.52 3.76 -5.21
N TYR A 246 2.95 4.81 -4.64
CA TYR A 246 2.53 4.91 -3.24
C TYR A 246 1.35 5.89 -3.09
N PRO A 247 0.72 6.01 -1.91
CA PRO A 247 -0.43 6.87 -1.71
C PRO A 247 -0.16 8.37 -1.78
N ALA A 248 -1.20 9.13 -2.15
CA ALA A 248 -1.16 10.60 -2.23
C ALA A 248 -0.78 11.25 -0.89
N ALA A 249 -1.12 10.59 0.21
CA ALA A 249 -0.80 11.03 1.55
C ALA A 249 0.69 10.93 1.88
N SER A 250 1.48 10.21 1.08
CA SER A 250 2.93 9.93 1.27
C SER A 250 3.83 10.50 0.17
N TYR A 251 3.27 11.13 -0.88
CA TYR A 251 4.06 11.90 -1.86
C TYR A 251 4.41 13.26 -1.30
N GLU A 252 5.69 13.53 -1.05
CA GLU A 252 6.17 14.86 -0.66
C GLU A 252 6.20 15.80 -1.86
N LEU A 253 5.39 16.85 -1.82
CA LEU A 253 5.33 17.85 -2.87
C LEU A 253 6.58 18.71 -2.93
N GLN A 254 6.99 19.03 -4.15
CA GLN A 254 8.02 20.01 -4.43
C GLN A 254 7.39 21.30 -4.98
N PRO A 255 8.03 22.47 -4.78
CA PRO A 255 7.55 23.71 -5.37
C PRO A 255 7.41 23.61 -6.89
N GLY A 256 6.25 24.02 -7.42
CA GLY A 256 5.95 23.97 -8.84
C GLY A 256 5.34 22.67 -9.34
N ASP A 257 5.16 21.65 -8.48
CA ASP A 257 4.46 20.43 -8.85
C ASP A 257 2.98 20.70 -9.18
N SER A 258 2.43 19.92 -10.11
CA SER A 258 0.99 19.85 -10.36
C SER A 258 0.43 18.49 -9.95
N VAL A 259 -0.64 18.50 -9.16
CA VAL A 259 -1.37 17.30 -8.73
C VAL A 259 -2.63 17.16 -9.57
N VAL A 260 -2.74 16.06 -10.29
CA VAL A 260 -3.90 15.79 -11.16
C VAL A 260 -4.67 14.61 -10.58
N TRP A 261 -5.94 14.83 -10.25
CA TRP A 261 -6.88 13.81 -9.78
C TRP A 261 -7.88 13.50 -10.88
N GLU A 262 -7.92 12.24 -11.30
CA GLU A 262 -8.83 11.77 -12.33
C GLU A 262 -9.64 10.60 -11.79
N TYR A 263 -10.94 10.62 -12.05
CA TYR A 263 -11.78 9.47 -11.78
C TYR A 263 -11.70 8.48 -12.94
N LYS A 264 -11.05 7.33 -12.72
CA LYS A 264 -10.76 6.35 -13.75
C LYS A 264 -11.42 5.01 -13.46
N SER A 265 -11.77 4.29 -14.53
CA SER A 265 -12.00 2.85 -14.42
C SER A 265 -10.67 2.15 -14.19
N LEU A 266 -10.67 1.19 -13.26
CA LEU A 266 -9.47 0.42 -12.87
C LEU A 266 -9.20 -0.76 -13.81
N TYR A 267 -9.82 -0.79 -15.01
CA TYR A 267 -9.74 -1.86 -16.01
C TYR A 267 -9.36 -1.35 -17.40
#